data_AF-A0A381KLS6-F1
#
_entry.id   AF-A0A381KLS6-F1
#
_cell.length_a   1.000
_cell.length_b   1.000
_cell.length_c   1.000
_cell.angle_alpha   90.00
_cell.angle_beta   90.00
_cell.angle_gamma   90.00
#
_symmetry.space_group_name_H-M   'P 1'
#
loop_
_entity.id
_entity.type
_entity.pdbx_description
1 polymer ?
#
loop_
_entity_poly.entity_id
_entity_poly.type
_entity_poly.pdbx_seq_one_letter_code
_entity_poly.pdbx_strand_id
1 'polypeptide(L)'
;MDPQSLANTLGEYLAKNGKTQLRAAETEKYAHVTFFFNGGVEEPNKGEERLLIPSPKVATYDLKPEMSAYELTDKALDKLGEDKFDFIVLNFANPDMVGHTGSIEAAIKAVETVDTCVGKLIDKIVELGGSAIITADHGNAEYMLDPETGKTVTAHSINPVPFIVVGQEYESAKLLDGGRLSDIAPTILDMMKLEKPEEMTGHSLISK
;
A
#
# COMPACT_ATOMS: atom_id res chain seq x y z
N MET A 1 4.73 -28.31 7.14
CA MET A 1 5.10 -27.83 5.80
C MET A 1 6.25 -26.88 6.01
N ASP A 2 7.37 -27.13 5.37
CA ASP A 2 8.50 -26.19 5.42
C ASP A 2 8.12 -24.90 4.69
N PRO A 3 8.69 -23.75 5.07
CA PRO A 3 8.44 -22.49 4.37
C PRO A 3 8.72 -22.66 2.87
N GLN A 4 7.74 -22.35 2.03
CA GLN A 4 7.98 -22.27 0.58
C GLN A 4 8.83 -21.03 0.31
N SER A 5 9.93 -21.23 -0.42
CA SER A 5 10.72 -20.12 -0.95
C SER A 5 9.96 -19.46 -2.10
N LEU A 6 9.72 -18.16 -2.00
CA LEU A 6 9.15 -17.35 -3.08
C LEU A 6 10.30 -16.71 -3.86
N ALA A 7 10.39 -17.00 -5.15
CA ALA A 7 11.38 -16.40 -6.05
C ALA A 7 10.73 -15.31 -6.92
N ASN A 8 11.51 -14.30 -7.27
CA ASN A 8 11.07 -13.16 -8.07
C ASN A 8 9.83 -12.46 -7.48
N THR A 9 9.82 -12.26 -6.15
CA THR A 9 8.94 -11.26 -5.55
C THR A 9 9.25 -9.90 -6.15
N LEU A 10 8.30 -8.95 -6.14
CA LEU A 10 8.47 -7.67 -6.82
C LEU A 10 9.75 -6.94 -6.38
N GLY A 11 10.01 -6.89 -5.07
CA GLY A 11 11.21 -6.26 -4.52
C GLY A 11 12.51 -6.92 -5.01
N GLU A 12 12.57 -8.26 -5.01
CA GLU A 12 13.72 -9.02 -5.50
C GLU A 12 13.93 -8.81 -7.01
N TYR A 13 12.85 -8.86 -7.79
CA TYR A 13 12.89 -8.71 -9.24
C TYR A 13 13.36 -7.32 -9.67
N LEU A 14 12.85 -6.27 -9.01
CA LEU A 14 13.29 -4.89 -9.23
C LEU A 14 14.79 -4.73 -8.92
N ALA A 15 15.26 -5.28 -7.81
CA ALA A 15 16.68 -5.24 -7.45
C ALA A 15 17.58 -5.97 -8.47
N LYS A 16 17.15 -7.13 -9.00
CA LYS A 16 17.86 -7.84 -10.09
C LYS A 16 17.96 -7.00 -11.36
N ASN A 17 16.97 -6.15 -11.62
CA ASN A 17 16.95 -5.20 -12.73
C ASN A 17 17.62 -3.85 -12.41
N GLY A 18 18.34 -3.75 -11.29
CA GLY A 18 19.10 -2.56 -10.90
C GLY A 18 18.23 -1.38 -10.46
N LYS A 19 16.96 -1.63 -10.11
CA LYS A 19 16.00 -0.61 -9.68
C LYS A 19 16.12 -0.31 -8.19
N THR A 20 16.04 0.97 -7.84
CA THR A 20 16.02 1.44 -6.45
C THR A 20 14.58 1.50 -5.93
N GLN A 21 14.40 1.24 -4.64
CA GLN A 21 13.06 1.11 -4.07
C GLN A 21 12.98 1.62 -2.63
N LEU A 22 11.82 2.14 -2.25
CA LEU A 22 11.52 2.60 -0.89
C LEU A 22 10.36 1.81 -0.30
N ARG A 23 10.51 1.37 0.95
CA ARG A 23 9.43 0.84 1.80
C ARG A 23 9.09 1.85 2.88
N ALA A 24 7.84 2.29 2.96
CA ALA A 24 7.44 3.34 3.89
C ALA A 24 6.19 2.92 4.69
N ALA A 25 6.29 2.93 6.01
CA ALA A 25 5.15 2.69 6.88
C ALA A 25 5.42 3.24 8.28
N GLU A 26 4.35 3.36 9.07
CA GLU A 26 4.48 3.43 10.52
C GLU A 26 4.64 2.04 11.15
N THR A 27 5.03 1.99 12.43
CA THR A 27 5.43 0.77 13.15
C THR A 27 4.48 -0.40 12.95
N GLU A 28 3.17 -0.19 13.09
CA GLU A 28 2.15 -1.25 13.01
C GLU A 28 2.16 -2.00 11.67
N LYS A 29 2.52 -1.30 10.59
CA LYS A 29 2.52 -1.86 9.23
C LYS A 29 3.93 -1.98 8.63
N TYR A 30 4.97 -1.76 9.43
CA TYR A 30 6.36 -1.87 8.98
C TYR A 30 6.71 -3.27 8.45
N ALA A 31 6.37 -4.32 9.19
CA ALA A 31 6.58 -5.71 8.75
C ALA A 31 5.83 -6.04 7.44
N HIS A 32 4.71 -5.34 7.17
CA HIS A 32 3.86 -5.56 6.01
C HIS A 32 4.53 -5.06 4.73
N VAL A 33 5.18 -3.88 4.78
CA VAL A 33 5.93 -3.33 3.64
C VAL A 33 7.36 -3.85 3.52
N THR A 34 7.87 -4.59 4.52
CA THR A 34 9.21 -5.19 4.52
C THR A 34 9.15 -6.71 4.38
N PHE A 35 9.09 -7.43 5.50
CA PHE A 35 9.16 -8.89 5.59
C PHE A 35 8.09 -9.56 4.74
N PHE A 36 6.81 -9.19 4.91
CA PHE A 36 5.72 -9.81 4.16
C PHE A 36 5.76 -9.45 2.67
N PHE A 37 6.01 -8.18 2.33
CA PHE A 37 6.16 -7.75 0.93
C PHE A 37 7.34 -8.43 0.22
N ASN A 38 8.40 -8.78 0.96
CA ASN A 38 9.55 -9.54 0.45
C ASN A 38 9.32 -11.05 0.41
N GLY A 39 8.11 -11.53 0.67
CA GLY A 39 7.80 -12.95 0.65
C GLY A 39 8.37 -13.71 1.85
N GLY A 40 8.49 -13.06 3.01
CA GLY A 40 9.02 -13.65 4.24
C GLY A 40 10.54 -13.55 4.40
N VAL A 41 11.18 -12.60 3.71
CA VAL A 41 12.62 -12.34 3.79
C VAL A 41 12.86 -11.00 4.51
N GLU A 42 13.53 -11.06 5.67
CA GLU A 42 13.80 -9.87 6.50
C GLU A 42 14.86 -8.96 5.87
N GLU A 43 15.90 -9.55 5.27
CA GLU A 43 17.01 -8.81 4.65
C GLU A 43 16.49 -7.89 3.53
N PRO A 44 16.87 -6.60 3.51
CA PRO A 44 16.51 -5.71 2.43
C PRO A 44 17.09 -6.17 1.08
N ASN A 45 16.33 -6.00 0.01
CA ASN A 45 16.87 -6.20 -1.34
C ASN A 45 17.97 -5.16 -1.66
N LYS A 46 18.84 -5.45 -2.61
CA LYS A 46 19.81 -4.46 -3.09
C LYS A 46 19.07 -3.22 -3.63
N GLY A 47 19.44 -2.04 -3.16
CA GLY A 47 18.78 -0.79 -3.55
C GLY A 47 17.46 -0.51 -2.83
N GLU A 48 17.08 -1.34 -1.85
CA GLU A 48 15.94 -1.12 -0.96
C GLU A 48 16.32 -0.21 0.22
N GLU A 49 15.63 0.93 0.36
CA GLU A 49 15.63 1.75 1.56
C GLU A 49 14.32 1.58 2.33
N ARG A 50 14.37 1.77 3.65
CA ARG A 50 13.21 1.62 4.54
C ARG A 50 13.02 2.90 5.37
N LEU A 51 11.80 3.43 5.33
CA LEU A 51 11.33 4.56 6.13
C LEU A 51 10.34 4.03 7.18
N LEU A 52 10.72 4.12 8.44
CA LEU A 52 9.90 3.74 9.58
C LEU A 52 9.53 4.99 10.38
N ILE A 53 8.22 5.22 10.55
CA ILE A 53 7.70 6.23 11.48
C ILE A 53 7.15 5.55 12.73
N PRO A 54 7.51 6.01 13.95
CA PRO A 54 6.91 5.47 15.16
C PRO A 54 5.39 5.70 15.19
N SER A 55 4.59 4.62 15.31
CA SER A 55 3.17 4.73 15.64
C SER A 55 2.99 5.40 17.02
N PRO A 56 1.88 6.12 17.27
CA PRO A 56 1.70 6.83 18.53
C PRO A 56 1.51 5.86 19.70
N LYS A 57 2.09 6.22 20.85
CA LYS A 57 1.95 5.44 22.09
C LYS A 57 0.62 5.76 22.77
N VAL A 58 -0.45 5.16 22.28
CA VAL A 58 -1.81 5.23 22.84
C VAL A 58 -2.30 3.83 23.22
N ALA A 59 -3.29 3.74 24.11
CA ALA A 59 -3.85 2.44 24.52
C ALA A 59 -4.59 1.75 23.38
N THR A 60 -5.36 2.52 22.62
CA THR A 60 -6.09 2.12 21.41
C THR A 60 -6.09 3.29 20.43
N TYR A 61 -6.09 3.00 19.13
CA TYR A 61 -5.87 4.02 18.10
C TYR A 61 -7.08 4.94 17.84
N ASP A 62 -8.27 4.63 18.36
CA ASP A 62 -9.40 5.55 18.38
C ASP A 62 -9.13 6.84 19.17
N LEU A 63 -8.18 6.81 20.11
CA LEU A 63 -7.72 7.98 20.85
C LEU A 63 -6.87 8.93 20.00
N LYS A 64 -6.32 8.44 18.88
CA LYS A 64 -5.52 9.21 17.94
C LYS A 64 -5.67 8.64 16.51
N PRO A 65 -6.84 8.82 15.88
CA PRO A 65 -7.18 8.16 14.61
C PRO A 65 -6.32 8.61 13.42
N GLU A 66 -5.70 9.79 13.51
CA GLU A 66 -4.71 10.26 12.54
C GLU A 66 -3.38 9.48 12.58
N MET A 67 -3.17 8.71 13.66
CA MET A 67 -1.97 7.93 13.95
C MET A 67 -0.69 8.73 13.67
N SER A 68 0.18 8.22 12.79
CA SER A 68 1.38 8.92 12.30
C SER A 68 1.31 9.19 10.79
N ALA A 69 0.11 9.18 10.20
CA ALA A 69 -0.09 9.35 8.76
C ALA A 69 0.49 10.68 8.21
N TYR A 70 0.31 11.79 8.94
CA TYR A 70 0.87 13.08 8.55
C TYR A 70 2.41 13.07 8.54
N GLU A 71 3.04 12.53 9.58
CA GLU A 71 4.50 12.45 9.66
C GLU A 71 5.07 11.51 8.59
N LEU A 72 4.40 10.37 8.33
CA LEU A 72 4.74 9.46 7.24
C LEU A 72 4.65 10.15 5.88
N THR A 73 3.60 10.94 5.67
CA THR A 73 3.40 11.69 4.43
C THR A 73 4.49 12.73 4.23
N ASP A 74 4.78 13.54 5.24
CA ASP A 74 5.82 14.57 5.15
C ASP A 74 7.19 13.95 4.83
N LYS A 75 7.54 12.83 5.48
CA LYS A 75 8.79 12.11 5.20
C LYS A 75 8.80 11.39 3.85
N ALA A 76 7.66 10.90 3.39
CA ALA A 76 7.55 10.33 2.05
C ALA A 76 7.67 11.41 0.96
N LEU A 77 7.15 12.62 1.20
CA LEU A 77 7.33 13.77 0.31
C LEU A 77 8.81 14.20 0.24
N ASP A 78 9.50 14.25 1.39
CA ASP A 78 10.95 14.49 1.44
C ASP A 78 11.70 13.45 0.57
N LYS A 79 11.33 12.16 0.70
CA LYS A 79 11.93 11.06 -0.05
C LYS A 79 11.64 11.10 -1.54
N LEU A 80 10.43 11.48 -1.94
CA LEU A 80 10.07 11.72 -3.34
C LEU A 80 10.92 12.85 -3.92
N GLY A 81 11.19 13.90 -3.15
CA GLY A 81 12.04 15.02 -3.55
C GLY A 81 13.52 14.67 -3.76
N GLU A 82 13.98 13.51 -3.27
CA GLU A 82 15.34 13.01 -3.55
C GLU A 82 15.49 12.51 -5.00
N ASP A 83 14.38 12.23 -5.70
CA ASP A 83 14.32 11.78 -7.11
C ASP A 83 15.29 10.64 -7.45
N LYS A 84 15.39 9.66 -6.54
CA LYS A 84 16.34 8.54 -6.65
C LYS A 84 15.71 7.16 -6.64
N PHE A 85 14.39 7.06 -6.44
CA PHE A 85 13.67 5.80 -6.28
C PHE A 85 12.87 5.48 -7.54
N ASP A 86 13.10 4.32 -8.15
CA ASP A 86 12.28 3.82 -9.26
C ASP A 86 10.91 3.30 -8.78
N PHE A 87 10.81 2.83 -7.53
CA PHE A 87 9.59 2.25 -6.97
C PHE A 87 9.41 2.61 -5.49
N ILE A 88 8.18 2.90 -5.08
CA ILE A 88 7.84 3.16 -3.68
C ILE A 88 6.60 2.35 -3.31
N VAL A 89 6.65 1.63 -2.20
CA VAL A 89 5.47 1.06 -1.54
C VAL A 89 5.29 1.73 -0.18
N LEU A 90 4.09 2.28 0.03
CA LEU A 90 3.71 2.98 1.25
C LEU A 90 2.44 2.39 1.81
N ASN A 91 2.39 2.17 3.13
CA ASN A 91 1.20 1.69 3.82
C ASN A 91 0.70 2.73 4.83
N PHE A 92 -0.58 3.08 4.72
CA PHE A 92 -1.31 3.82 5.75
C PHE A 92 -2.09 2.84 6.63
N ALA A 93 -1.72 2.76 7.91
CA ALA A 93 -2.28 1.81 8.87
C ALA A 93 -3.69 2.17 9.35
N ASN A 94 -4.08 3.44 9.22
CA ASN A 94 -5.20 4.04 9.94
C ASN A 94 -6.54 3.33 9.77
N PRO A 95 -7.02 3.03 8.54
CA PRO A 95 -8.36 2.47 8.36
C PRO A 95 -8.49 1.10 9.04
N ASP A 96 -7.42 0.31 9.03
CA ASP A 96 -7.40 -1.01 9.64
C ASP A 96 -7.26 -0.95 11.16
N MET A 97 -6.20 -0.28 11.64
CA MET A 97 -5.88 -0.22 13.07
C MET A 97 -6.96 0.49 13.88
N VAL A 98 -7.60 1.51 13.30
CA VAL A 98 -8.72 2.22 13.94
C VAL A 98 -10.03 1.46 13.73
N GLY A 99 -10.23 0.80 12.57
CA GLY A 99 -11.38 -0.07 12.33
C GLY A 99 -11.51 -1.20 13.38
N HIS A 100 -10.38 -1.79 13.78
CA HIS A 100 -10.33 -2.80 14.86
C HIS A 100 -10.82 -2.32 16.23
N THR A 101 -10.91 -1.01 16.47
CA THR A 101 -11.45 -0.48 17.74
C THR A 101 -12.98 -0.54 17.80
N GLY A 102 -13.64 -0.65 16.65
CA GLY A 102 -15.10 -0.57 16.54
C GLY A 102 -15.67 0.85 16.71
N SER A 103 -14.82 1.86 16.89
CA SER A 103 -15.24 3.26 16.98
C SER A 103 -15.44 3.85 15.58
N ILE A 104 -16.70 3.90 15.14
CA ILE A 104 -17.07 4.40 13.81
C ILE A 104 -16.65 5.87 13.63
N GLU A 105 -16.87 6.71 14.64
CA GLU A 105 -16.46 8.14 14.56
C GLU A 105 -14.95 8.30 14.42
N ALA A 106 -14.16 7.45 15.09
CA ALA A 106 -12.71 7.48 14.95
C ALA A 106 -12.26 6.93 13.58
N ALA A 107 -12.91 5.87 13.08
CA ALA A 107 -12.60 5.31 11.78
C ALA A 107 -12.91 6.28 10.64
N ILE A 108 -13.99 7.08 10.73
CA ILE A 108 -14.26 8.16 9.78
C ILE A 108 -13.08 9.13 9.73
N LYS A 109 -12.61 9.62 10.89
CA LYS A 109 -11.45 10.53 10.96
C LYS A 109 -10.16 9.89 10.45
N ALA A 110 -9.99 8.59 10.67
CA ALA A 110 -8.86 7.82 10.18
C ALA A 110 -8.83 7.80 8.64
N VAL A 111 -9.97 7.53 8.01
CA VAL A 111 -10.13 7.55 6.55
C VAL A 111 -9.96 8.96 5.98
N GLU A 112 -10.56 10.00 6.59
CA GLU A 112 -10.40 11.41 6.18
C GLU A 112 -8.93 11.87 6.25
N THR A 113 -8.20 11.41 7.28
CA THR A 113 -6.76 11.68 7.41
C THR A 113 -5.99 11.04 6.26
N VAL A 114 -6.27 9.78 5.95
CA VAL A 114 -5.59 9.07 4.86
C VAL A 114 -5.92 9.70 3.52
N ASP A 115 -7.17 10.09 3.25
CA ASP A 115 -7.56 10.79 2.03
C ASP A 115 -6.73 12.07 1.82
N THR A 116 -6.60 12.89 2.86
CA THR A 116 -5.76 14.11 2.84
C THR A 116 -4.29 13.78 2.53
N CYS A 117 -3.76 12.72 3.13
CA CYS A 117 -2.37 12.31 2.97
C CYS A 117 -2.09 11.74 1.58
N VAL A 118 -2.99 10.88 1.07
CA VAL A 118 -2.93 10.32 -0.28
C VAL A 118 -2.98 11.43 -1.31
N GLY A 119 -3.87 12.41 -1.18
CA GLY A 119 -3.95 13.56 -2.09
C GLY A 119 -2.61 14.28 -2.26
N LYS A 120 -1.94 14.61 -1.14
CA LYS A 120 -0.61 15.26 -1.18
C LYS A 120 0.45 14.42 -1.89
N LEU A 121 0.50 13.11 -1.63
CA LEU A 121 1.47 12.21 -2.26
C LEU A 121 1.22 12.10 -3.76
N ILE A 122 -0.04 11.93 -4.14
CA ILE A 122 -0.44 11.80 -5.55
C ILE A 122 -0.13 13.08 -6.32
N ASP A 123 -0.47 14.25 -5.78
CA ASP A 123 -0.12 15.54 -6.39
C ASP A 123 1.38 15.64 -6.66
N LYS A 124 2.21 15.25 -5.67
CA LYS A 124 3.66 15.30 -5.82
C LYS A 124 4.19 14.27 -6.82
N ILE A 125 3.64 13.06 -6.83
CA ILE A 125 4.04 12.00 -7.78
C ILE A 125 3.73 12.46 -9.21
N VAL A 126 2.54 13.02 -9.45
CA VAL A 126 2.14 13.53 -10.77
C VAL A 126 2.97 14.75 -11.18
N GLU A 127 3.29 15.66 -10.25
CA GLU A 127 4.19 16.81 -10.49
C GLU A 127 5.57 16.35 -10.99
N LEU A 128 6.09 15.25 -10.45
CA LEU A 128 7.36 14.64 -10.86
C LEU A 128 7.26 13.81 -12.15
N GLY A 129 6.08 13.73 -12.77
CA GLY A 129 5.84 12.92 -13.97
C GLY A 129 5.75 11.41 -13.69
N GLY A 130 5.58 11.03 -12.43
CA GLY A 130 5.40 9.65 -12.00
C GLY A 130 3.95 9.18 -12.14
N SER A 131 3.74 7.91 -11.77
CA SER A 131 2.44 7.26 -11.72
C SER A 131 2.30 6.45 -10.43
N ALA A 132 1.07 6.16 -10.03
CA ALA A 132 0.77 5.45 -8.79
C ALA A 132 -0.37 4.44 -8.97
N ILE A 133 -0.39 3.45 -8.08
CA ILE A 133 -1.56 2.61 -7.83
C ILE A 133 -2.03 2.88 -6.40
N ILE A 134 -3.30 3.23 -6.24
CA ILE A 134 -3.97 3.33 -4.94
C ILE A 134 -4.85 2.10 -4.78
N THR A 135 -4.57 1.28 -3.76
CA THR A 135 -5.29 0.04 -3.49
C THR A 135 -5.19 -0.33 -2.00
N ALA A 136 -5.81 -1.43 -1.60
CA ALA A 136 -5.76 -1.96 -0.24
C ALA A 136 -5.45 -3.46 -0.24
N ASP A 137 -4.97 -3.99 0.88
CA ASP A 137 -4.71 -5.42 1.09
C ASP A 137 -5.98 -6.19 1.49
N HIS A 138 -6.91 -5.54 2.20
CA HIS A 138 -8.22 -6.07 2.54
C HIS A 138 -9.19 -4.96 2.99
N GLY A 139 -10.45 -5.31 3.27
CA GLY A 139 -11.44 -4.42 3.90
C GLY A 139 -11.43 -4.50 5.44
N ASN A 140 -11.95 -3.46 6.08
CA ASN A 140 -12.21 -3.33 7.52
C ASN A 140 -13.17 -2.15 7.78
N ALA A 141 -12.67 -0.92 7.62
CA ALA A 141 -13.37 0.32 7.98
C ALA A 141 -14.71 0.54 7.25
N GLU A 142 -14.94 -0.09 6.10
CA GLU A 142 -16.18 0.01 5.35
C GLU A 142 -17.32 -0.87 5.91
N TYR A 143 -17.02 -1.81 6.81
CA TYR A 143 -17.99 -2.71 7.44
C TYR A 143 -17.78 -2.78 8.96
N MET A 144 -18.17 -1.71 9.65
CA MET A 144 -18.01 -1.61 11.12
C MET A 144 -19.31 -1.78 11.90
N LEU A 145 -20.45 -1.90 11.22
CA LEU A 145 -21.75 -2.13 11.82
C LEU A 145 -22.47 -3.22 11.05
N ASP A 146 -22.79 -4.31 11.73
CA ASP A 146 -23.56 -5.40 11.15
C ASP A 146 -25.02 -4.93 10.93
N PRO A 147 -25.54 -4.95 9.69
CA PRO A 147 -26.84 -4.37 9.37
C PRO A 147 -28.01 -5.22 9.89
N GLU A 148 -27.80 -6.51 10.18
CA GLU A 148 -28.84 -7.40 10.68
C GLU A 148 -28.98 -7.32 12.20
N THR A 149 -27.84 -7.23 12.90
CA THR A 149 -27.78 -7.28 14.37
C THR A 149 -27.57 -5.92 15.02
N GLY A 150 -27.13 -4.91 14.26
CA GLY A 150 -26.75 -3.59 14.77
C GLY A 150 -25.50 -3.62 15.66
N LYS A 151 -24.75 -4.72 15.67
CA LYS A 151 -23.55 -4.87 16.49
C LYS A 151 -22.33 -4.31 15.77
N THR A 152 -21.44 -3.72 16.55
CA THR A 152 -20.14 -3.30 16.07
C THR A 152 -19.33 -4.51 15.58
N VAL A 153 -18.70 -4.35 14.42
CA VAL A 153 -17.78 -5.33 13.83
C VAL A 153 -16.38 -4.76 13.90
N THR A 154 -15.44 -5.54 14.43
CA THR A 154 -14.04 -5.15 14.62
C THR A 154 -13.09 -6.02 13.81
N ALA A 155 -13.60 -6.87 12.92
CA ALA A 155 -12.82 -7.80 12.12
C ALA A 155 -12.72 -7.30 10.67
N HIS A 156 -11.78 -7.86 9.91
CA HIS A 156 -11.72 -7.61 8.47
C HIS A 156 -13.00 -8.08 7.77
N SER A 157 -13.28 -7.47 6.63
CA SER A 157 -14.34 -7.92 5.74
C SER A 157 -13.77 -8.80 4.60
N ILE A 158 -14.68 -9.38 3.82
CA ILE A 158 -14.36 -10.06 2.56
C ILE A 158 -14.72 -9.21 1.33
N ASN A 159 -14.96 -7.91 1.55
CA ASN A 159 -15.31 -6.99 0.46
C ASN A 159 -14.12 -6.81 -0.49
N PRO A 160 -14.39 -6.60 -1.80
CA PRO A 160 -13.33 -6.26 -2.74
C PRO A 160 -12.70 -4.91 -2.39
N VAL A 161 -11.41 -4.76 -2.71
CA VAL A 161 -10.63 -3.53 -2.49
C VAL A 161 -10.62 -2.65 -3.74
N PRO A 162 -10.49 -1.32 -3.59
CA PRO A 162 -10.32 -0.42 -4.74
C PRO A 162 -8.99 -0.70 -5.44
N PHE A 163 -8.92 -0.43 -6.74
CA PHE A 163 -7.68 -0.42 -7.51
C PHE A 163 -7.74 0.75 -8.49
N ILE A 164 -6.98 1.81 -8.21
CA ILE A 164 -6.99 3.05 -8.96
C ILE A 164 -5.59 3.26 -9.53
N VAL A 165 -5.48 3.44 -10.85
CA VAL A 165 -4.23 3.83 -11.50
C VAL A 165 -4.25 5.35 -11.71
N VAL A 166 -3.17 6.01 -11.31
CA VAL A 166 -3.01 7.46 -11.42
C VAL A 166 -1.73 7.77 -12.21
N GLY A 167 -1.81 8.72 -13.13
CA GLY A 167 -0.67 9.19 -13.93
C GLY A 167 -1.14 9.71 -15.28
N GLN A 168 -0.40 10.67 -15.85
CA GLN A 168 -0.80 11.33 -17.09
C GLN A 168 -0.94 10.36 -18.26
N GLU A 169 -0.10 9.32 -18.32
CA GLU A 169 -0.17 8.29 -19.37
C GLU A 169 -1.36 7.32 -19.19
N TYR A 170 -2.02 7.33 -18.03
CA TYR A 170 -3.11 6.41 -17.67
C TYR A 170 -4.49 7.07 -17.60
N GLU A 171 -4.65 8.35 -17.94
CA GLU A 171 -5.94 9.05 -17.89
C GLU A 171 -7.05 8.35 -18.72
N SER A 172 -6.66 7.72 -19.83
CA SER A 172 -7.56 6.96 -20.70
C SER A 172 -7.41 5.44 -20.56
N ALA A 173 -6.63 4.98 -19.58
CA ALA A 173 -6.43 3.56 -19.35
C ALA A 173 -7.74 2.91 -18.92
N LYS A 174 -8.02 1.72 -19.46
CA LYS A 174 -9.12 0.88 -19.00
C LYS A 174 -8.55 -0.22 -18.14
N LEU A 175 -9.25 -0.53 -17.05
CA LEU A 175 -8.88 -1.62 -16.16
C LEU A 175 -9.76 -2.84 -16.43
N LEU A 176 -9.18 -4.02 -16.30
CA LEU A 176 -9.89 -5.28 -16.34
C LEU A 176 -10.67 -5.48 -15.04
N ASP A 177 -11.88 -6.03 -15.15
CA ASP A 177 -12.68 -6.45 -14.00
C ASP A 177 -12.20 -7.79 -13.43
N GLY A 178 -12.53 -8.05 -12.16
CA GLY A 178 -12.30 -9.37 -11.53
C GLY A 178 -10.83 -9.67 -11.18
N GLY A 179 -10.00 -8.63 -11.05
CA GLY A 179 -8.61 -8.76 -10.61
C GLY A 179 -8.46 -9.26 -9.16
N ARG A 180 -7.24 -9.62 -8.80
CA ARG A 180 -6.84 -10.06 -7.45
C ARG A 180 -5.50 -9.43 -7.05
N LEU A 181 -5.14 -9.50 -5.76
CA LEU A 181 -3.90 -8.90 -5.25
C LEU A 181 -2.63 -9.35 -5.99
N SER A 182 -2.59 -10.60 -6.47
CA SER A 182 -1.45 -11.12 -7.25
C SER A 182 -1.27 -10.46 -8.62
N ASP A 183 -2.24 -9.67 -9.09
CA ASP A 183 -2.20 -8.93 -10.35
C ASP A 183 -1.56 -7.52 -10.18
N ILE A 184 -1.39 -7.06 -8.93
CA ILE A 184 -0.80 -5.74 -8.63
C ILE A 184 0.66 -5.69 -9.10
N ALA A 185 1.49 -6.66 -8.71
CA ALA A 185 2.90 -6.68 -9.11
C ALA A 185 3.11 -6.77 -10.63
N PRO A 186 2.42 -7.66 -11.37
CA PRO A 186 2.39 -7.63 -12.83
C PRO A 186 1.98 -6.28 -13.43
N THR A 187 0.99 -5.60 -12.84
CA THR A 187 0.55 -4.28 -13.31
C THR A 187 1.64 -3.22 -13.10
N ILE A 188 2.33 -3.25 -11.96
CA ILE A 188 3.48 -2.37 -11.70
C ILE A 188 4.59 -2.61 -12.72
N LEU A 189 4.92 -3.87 -13.03
CA LEU A 189 5.95 -4.16 -14.04
C LEU A 189 5.56 -3.66 -15.44
N ASP A 190 4.29 -3.78 -15.81
CA ASP A 190 3.76 -3.23 -17.07
C ASP A 190 3.91 -1.70 -17.12
N MET A 191 3.52 -1.00 -16.04
CA MET A 191 3.70 0.45 -15.92
C MET A 191 5.18 0.87 -15.99
N MET A 192 6.07 0.06 -15.42
CA MET A 192 7.52 0.28 -15.46
C MET A 192 8.17 -0.17 -16.79
N LYS A 193 7.39 -0.73 -17.72
CA LYS A 193 7.85 -1.27 -19.01
C LYS A 193 8.91 -2.36 -18.84
N LEU A 194 8.76 -3.18 -17.79
CA LEU A 194 9.60 -4.33 -17.49
C LEU A 194 8.91 -5.63 -17.88
N GLU A 195 9.69 -6.62 -18.31
CA GLU A 195 9.16 -7.96 -18.55
C GLU A 195 8.67 -8.58 -17.25
N LYS A 196 7.58 -9.33 -17.32
CA LYS A 196 7.03 -10.07 -16.17
C LYS A 196 7.74 -11.43 -16.06
N PRO A 197 8.34 -11.79 -14.91
CA PRO A 197 8.94 -13.10 -14.72
C PRO A 197 7.89 -14.22 -14.68
N GLU A 198 8.29 -15.45 -14.96
CA GLU A 198 7.37 -16.60 -15.06
C GLU A 198 6.72 -16.97 -13.71
N GLU A 199 7.40 -16.71 -12.60
CA GLU A 199 6.90 -16.97 -11.24
C GLU A 199 5.71 -16.06 -10.88
N MET A 200 5.59 -14.89 -11.51
CA MET A 200 4.43 -14.01 -11.36
C MET A 200 3.28 -14.47 -12.25
N THR A 201 2.48 -15.41 -11.75
CA THR A 201 1.35 -16.00 -12.50
C THR A 201 0.13 -15.08 -12.64
N GLY A 202 0.12 -13.91 -11.98
CA GLY A 202 -0.88 -12.86 -12.20
C GLY A 202 -0.72 -12.20 -13.58
N HIS A 203 -1.53 -11.18 -13.83
CA HIS A 203 -1.50 -10.43 -15.09
C HIS A 203 -1.70 -8.94 -14.83
N SER A 204 -1.27 -8.10 -15.77
CA SER A 204 -1.56 -6.65 -15.68
C SER A 204 -3.07 -6.44 -15.77
N LEU A 205 -3.60 -5.59 -14.89
CA LEU A 205 -4.99 -5.15 -14.93
C LEU A 205 -5.22 -4.03 -15.93
N ILE A 206 -4.17 -3.43 -16.50
CA ILE A 206 -4.30 -2.42 -17.55
C ILE A 206 -4.64 -3.13 -18.87
N SER A 207 -5.76 -2.77 -19.47
CA SER A 207 -6.15 -3.25 -20.79
C SER A 207 -5.15 -2.77 -21.83
N LYS A 208 -4.76 -3.69 -22.71
CA LYS A 208 -4.01 -3.37 -23.93
C LYS A 208 -4.92 -2.80 -25.01
#